data_AF-A0A0R2NG32-F1
#
_entry.id   AF-A0A0R2NG32-F1
#
_cell.length_a   1.000
_cell.length_b   1.000
_cell.length_c   1.000
_cell.angle_alpha   90.00
_cell.angle_beta   90.00
_cell.angle_gamma   90.00
#
_symmetry.space_group_name_H-M   'P 1'
#
loop_
_entity.id
_entity.type
_entity.pdbx_description
1 polymer ?
#
loop_
_entity_poly.entity_id
_entity_poly.type
_entity_poly.pdbx_seq_one_letter_code
_entity_poly.pdbx_strand_id
1 'polypeptide(L)'
;MLIKLLTSLFALIILFVGYYLYSHRRTDFMLFKPSSNPVLSGVLKNTGRILIGIAILCFILGLMGNTYLVLASLFIGMIATTSVLLTLMRFM
;
A
#
# COMPACT_ATOMS: atom_id res chain seq x y z
N MET A 1 1.63 14.71 -19.71
CA MET A 1 2.81 13.90 -19.31
C MET A 1 3.09 13.96 -17.82
N LEU A 2 3.02 15.14 -17.18
CA LEU A 2 3.23 15.32 -15.74
C LEU A 2 2.32 14.43 -14.86
N ILE A 3 1.02 14.37 -15.13
CA ILE A 3 0.07 13.56 -14.35
C ILE A 3 0.46 12.07 -14.38
N LYS A 4 0.81 11.52 -15.55
CA LYS A 4 1.25 10.12 -15.68
C LYS A 4 2.49 9.83 -14.83
N LEU A 5 3.46 10.75 -14.83
CA LEU A 5 4.67 10.65 -14.00
C LEU A 5 4.32 10.65 -12.51
N LEU A 6 3.49 11.61 -12.06
CA LEU A 6 3.05 11.71 -10.67
C LEU A 6 2.28 10.46 -10.22
N THR A 7 1.36 9.96 -11.03
CA THR A 7 0.60 8.74 -10.72
C THR A 7 1.51 7.51 -10.66
N SER A 8 2.50 7.41 -11.54
CA SER A 8 3.48 6.33 -11.53
C SER A 8 4.35 6.37 -10.27
N LEU A 9 4.79 7.56 -9.88
CA LEU A 9 5.60 7.78 -8.68
C LEU A 9 4.79 7.48 -7.41
N PHE A 10 3.52 7.90 -7.37
CA PHE A 10 2.58 7.54 -6.31
C PHE A 10 2.40 6.01 -6.21
N ALA A 11 2.19 5.34 -7.33
CA ALA A 11 2.06 3.88 -7.35
C ALA A 11 3.33 3.17 -6.85
N LEU A 12 4.52 3.67 -7.20
CA LEU A 12 5.80 3.14 -6.69
C LEU A 12 5.94 3.33 -5.17
N ILE A 13 5.49 4.46 -4.62
CA ILE A 13 5.49 4.67 -3.17
C ILE A 13 4.58 3.65 -2.48
N ILE A 14 3.36 3.46 -2.98
CA ILE A 14 2.43 2.45 -2.42
C ILE A 14 3.04 1.05 -2.54
N LEU A 15 3.67 0.74 -3.68
CA LEU A 15 4.33 -0.55 -3.90
C LEU A 15 5.41 -0.79 -2.85
N PHE A 16 6.26 0.22 -2.61
CA PHE A 16 7.32 0.16 -1.61
C PHE A 16 6.74 -0.06 -0.20
N VAL A 17 5.69 0.68 0.18
CA VAL A 17 5.03 0.50 1.49
C VAL A 17 4.43 -0.89 1.63
N GLY A 18 3.72 -1.37 0.62
CA GLY A 18 3.14 -2.71 0.61
C GLY A 18 4.19 -3.81 0.73
N TYR A 19 5.28 -3.67 -0.03
CA TYR A 19 6.43 -4.57 0.05
C TYR A 19 7.11 -4.53 1.42
N TYR A 20 7.32 -3.34 1.98
CA TYR A 20 7.92 -3.14 3.28
C TYR A 20 7.11 -3.85 4.39
N LEU A 21 5.79 -3.64 4.42
CA LEU A 21 4.89 -4.30 5.36
C LEU A 21 4.89 -5.82 5.18
N TYR A 22 4.85 -6.29 3.93
CA TYR A 22 4.89 -7.72 3.66
C TYR A 22 6.22 -8.35 4.08
N SER A 23 7.35 -7.70 3.83
CA SER A 23 8.68 -8.17 4.18
C SER A 23 8.84 -8.29 5.71
N HIS A 24 8.37 -7.28 6.45
CA HIS A 24 8.48 -7.23 7.91
C HIS A 24 7.38 -8.00 8.66
N ARG A 25 6.61 -8.85 7.98
CA ARG A 25 5.55 -9.65 8.63
C ARG A 25 6.06 -10.62 9.69
N ARG A 26 7.37 -10.94 9.73
CA ARG A 26 7.98 -11.89 10.69
C ARG A 26 9.08 -11.27 11.55
N THR A 27 9.42 -10.01 11.31
CA THR A 27 10.54 -9.32 11.94
C THR A 27 10.05 -8.03 12.53
N ASP A 28 10.48 -7.71 13.75
CA ASP A 28 10.07 -6.48 14.40
C ASP A 28 10.61 -5.25 13.66
N PHE A 29 9.80 -4.19 13.63
CA PHE A 29 10.17 -2.94 12.96
C PHE A 29 9.46 -1.77 13.65
N MET A 30 10.16 -0.65 13.80
CA MET A 30 9.64 0.53 14.50
C MET A 30 9.04 0.16 15.87
N LEU A 31 7.75 0.46 16.08
CA LEU A 31 6.99 0.16 17.30
C LEU A 31 6.24 -1.18 17.23
N PHE A 32 6.25 -1.84 16.06
CA PHE A 32 5.46 -3.03 15.79
C PHE A 32 6.27 -4.30 16.07
N LYS A 33 5.69 -5.21 16.86
CA LYS A 33 6.28 -6.52 17.20
C LYS A 33 5.49 -7.71 16.64
N PRO A 34 5.47 -7.91 15.31
CA PRO A 34 4.80 -9.06 14.68
C PRO A 34 5.44 -10.40 15.05
N SER A 35 6.68 -10.44 15.55
CA SER A 35 7.29 -11.69 16.03
C SER A 35 6.58 -12.27 17.25
N SER A 36 6.09 -11.40 18.15
CA SER A 36 5.37 -11.77 19.37
C SER A 36 3.84 -11.79 19.21
N ASN A 37 3.30 -11.19 18.14
CA ASN A 37 1.87 -11.07 17.92
C ASN A 37 1.46 -11.66 16.55
N PRO A 38 0.88 -12.88 16.52
CA PRO A 38 0.51 -13.54 15.27
C PRO A 38 -0.62 -12.83 14.53
N VAL A 39 -1.49 -12.09 15.24
CA VAL A 39 -2.55 -11.30 14.62
C VAL A 39 -1.94 -10.15 13.82
N LEU A 40 -0.98 -9.43 14.42
CA LEU A 40 -0.26 -8.35 13.75
C LEU A 40 0.50 -8.88 12.52
N SER A 41 1.21 -10.01 12.67
CA SER A 41 1.88 -10.68 11.54
C SER A 41 0.92 -10.99 10.38
N GLY A 42 -0.27 -11.52 10.70
CA GLY A 42 -1.33 -11.78 9.72
C GLY A 42 -1.84 -10.52 9.03
N VAL A 43 -2.08 -9.45 9.80
CA VAL A 43 -2.48 -8.14 9.27
C VAL A 43 -1.43 -7.58 8.32
N LEU A 44 -0.15 -7.55 8.73
CA LEU A 44 0.97 -7.10 7.88
C LEU A 44 1.06 -7.88 6.57
N LYS A 45 0.90 -9.20 6.63
CA LYS A 45 0.92 -10.08 5.45
C LYS A 45 -0.23 -9.75 4.50
N ASN A 46 -1.46 -9.67 4.99
CA ASN A 46 -2.63 -9.45 4.15
C ASN A 46 -2.64 -8.05 3.57
N THR A 47 -2.42 -7.06 4.42
CA THR A 47 -2.39 -5.64 4.04
C THR A 47 -1.26 -5.33 3.07
N GLY A 48 -0.06 -5.91 3.27
CA GLY A 48 1.05 -5.78 2.33
C GLY A 48 0.72 -6.33 0.94
N ARG A 49 0.09 -7.51 0.86
CA ARG A 49 -0.35 -8.08 -0.43
C ARG A 49 -1.39 -7.22 -1.13
N ILE A 50 -2.37 -6.72 -0.38
CA ILE A 50 -3.42 -5.84 -0.92
C ILE A 50 -2.80 -4.56 -1.47
N LEU A 51 -1.88 -3.91 -0.73
CA LEU A 51 -1.21 -2.70 -1.22
C LEU A 51 -0.40 -2.96 -2.48
N ILE A 52 0.36 -4.06 -2.53
CA ILE A 52 1.14 -4.42 -3.71
C ILE A 52 0.22 -4.60 -4.92
N GLY A 53 -0.90 -5.31 -4.76
CA GLY A 53 -1.89 -5.48 -5.81
C GLY A 53 -2.47 -4.15 -6.30
N ILE A 54 -2.88 -3.28 -5.36
CA ILE A 54 -3.42 -1.94 -5.67
C ILE A 54 -2.38 -1.07 -6.36
N ALA A 55 -1.12 -1.11 -5.93
CA ALA A 55 -0.03 -0.35 -6.51
C ALA A 55 0.22 -0.74 -7.98
N ILE A 56 0.26 -2.05 -8.27
CA ILE A 56 0.42 -2.55 -9.65
C ILE A 56 -0.76 -2.08 -10.52
N LEU A 57 -1.99 -2.20 -10.01
CA LEU A 57 -3.19 -1.72 -10.70
C LEU A 57 -3.14 -0.22 -10.97
N CYS A 58 -2.75 0.57 -9.96
CA CYS A 58 -2.63 2.02 -10.05
C CYS A 58 -1.55 2.44 -11.07
N PHE A 59 -0.44 1.71 -11.12
CA PHE A 59 0.62 1.94 -12.10
C PHE A 59 0.13 1.70 -13.52
N ILE A 60 -0.53 0.56 -13.78
CA ILE A 60 -1.07 0.21 -15.10
C ILE A 60 -2.12 1.25 -15.56
N LEU A 61 -3.08 1.58 -14.68
CA LEU A 61 -4.12 2.58 -14.99
C LEU A 61 -3.53 3.98 -15.23
N GLY A 62 -2.47 4.34 -14.50
CA GLY A 62 -1.73 5.59 -14.68
C GLY A 62 -1.11 5.74 -16.07
N LEU A 63 -0.63 4.65 -16.67
CA LEU A 63 0.00 4.66 -17.99
C LEU A 63 -1.01 4.87 -19.13
N MET A 64 -2.22 4.32 -18.99
CA MET A 64 -3.31 4.42 -19.98
C MET A 64 -3.68 5.88 -20.27
N GLY A 65 -3.50 6.78 -19.30
CA GLY A 65 -3.69 8.23 -19.52
C GLY A 65 -5.13 8.70 -19.63
N ASN A 66 -6.10 7.86 -19.29
CA ASN A 66 -7.50 8.26 -19.15
C ASN A 66 -7.69 8.95 -17.79
N THR A 67 -8.11 10.22 -17.81
CA THR A 67 -8.29 11.05 -16.60
C THR A 67 -9.20 10.38 -15.56
N TYR A 68 -10.29 9.76 -15.99
CA TYR A 68 -11.23 9.12 -15.06
C TYR A 68 -10.63 7.89 -14.38
N LEU A 69 -9.86 7.08 -15.12
CA LEU A 69 -9.17 5.91 -14.56
C LEU A 69 -8.06 6.31 -13.59
N VAL A 70 -7.31 7.37 -13.93
CA VAL A 70 -6.28 7.92 -13.04
C VAL A 70 -6.92 8.39 -11.74
N LEU A 71 -7.99 9.18 -11.80
CA LEU A 71 -8.71 9.65 -10.61
C LEU A 71 -9.21 8.47 -9.76
N ALA A 72 -9.87 7.49 -10.37
CA ALA A 72 -10.35 6.31 -9.66
C ALA A 72 -9.20 5.55 -8.97
N SER A 73 -8.06 5.38 -9.64
CA SER A 73 -6.90 4.70 -9.08
C SER A 73 -6.29 5.45 -7.88
N LEU A 74 -6.25 6.78 -7.93
CA LEU A 74 -5.78 7.63 -6.84
C LEU A 74 -6.71 7.54 -5.63
N PHE A 75 -8.03 7.55 -5.85
CA PHE A 75 -9.02 7.38 -4.78
C PHE A 75 -8.87 6.01 -4.10
N ILE A 76 -8.73 4.93 -4.88
CA ILE A 76 -8.51 3.59 -4.33
C ILE A 76 -7.22 3.55 -3.52
N GLY A 77 -6.12 4.10 -4.04
CA GLY A 77 -4.84 4.18 -3.33
C GLY A 77 -4.92 4.96 -2.02
N MET A 78 -5.65 6.08 -2.01
CA MET A 78 -5.88 6.90 -0.82
C MET A 78 -6.66 6.13 0.25
N ILE A 79 -7.77 5.50 -0.13
CA ILE A 79 -8.60 4.72 0.80
C ILE A 79 -7.77 3.57 1.38
N ALA A 80 -7.09 2.81 0.51
CA ALA A 80 -6.28 1.68 0.94
C ALA A 80 -5.21 2.08 1.95
N THR A 81 -4.40 3.09 1.63
CA THR A 81 -3.33 3.57 2.52
C THR A 81 -3.87 4.10 3.84
N THR A 82 -4.99 4.82 3.84
CA THR A 82 -5.66 5.29 5.05
C THR A 82 -6.16 4.12 5.91
N SER A 83 -6.81 3.12 5.30
CA SER A 83 -7.27 1.93 6.01
C SER A 83 -6.12 1.15 6.65
N VAL A 84 -4.96 1.06 5.99
CA VAL A 84 -3.75 0.46 6.58
C VAL A 84 -3.31 1.21 7.82
N LEU A 85 -3.21 2.53 7.73
CA LEU A 85 -2.79 3.37 8.85
C LEU A 85 -3.71 3.19 10.06
N LEU A 86 -5.03 3.27 9.84
CA LEU A 86 -6.04 3.04 10.88
C LEU A 86 -5.92 1.65 11.50
N THR A 87 -5.67 0.63 10.67
CA THR A 87 -5.52 -0.75 11.16
C THR A 87 -4.25 -0.90 12.00
N LEU A 88 -3.13 -0.30 11.56
CA LEU A 88 -1.86 -0.36 12.29
C LEU A 88 -1.91 0.40 13.61
N MET A 89 -2.63 1.54 13.69
CA MET A 89 -2.80 2.29 14.95
C MET A 89 -3.44 1.47 16.07
N ARG A 90 -4.22 0.43 15.75
CA ARG A 90 -4.78 -0.48 16.77
C ARG A 90 -3.71 -1.30 17.51
N PHE A 91 -2.51 -1.42 16.93
CA PHE A 91 -1.41 -2.24 17.46
C PHE A 91 -0.26 -1.40 18.02
N MET A 92 -0.40 -0.07 18.04
CA MET A 92 0.48 0.85 18.76
C MET A 92 0.01 0.96 20.21
#